data_AF-A0A427B9U0-F1
#
_entry.id   AF-A0A427B9U0-F1
#
_cell.length_a   1.000
_cell.length_b   1.000
_cell.length_c   1.000
_cell.angle_alpha   90.00
_cell.angle_beta   90.00
_cell.angle_gamma   90.00
#
_symmetry.space_group_name_H-M   'P 1'
#
loop_
_entity.id
_entity.type
_entity.pdbx_description
1 polymer ?
#
loop_
_entity_poly.entity_id
_entity_poly.type
_entity_poly.pdbx_seq_one_letter_code
_entity_poly.pdbx_strand_id
1 'polypeptide(L)'
;MASPSRPTRVSSPLLLGLGFLIALIAFALQFYIRKHLRPRLWTVEELTLYNGTEDALPILLGILGYSKILLYALTSYHLLVSLVRLICERIDSFLSCSSVFDVTKGKTHYGPGGGYHHFAGRFVHFMILSYSYVS
;
A
#
# COMPACT_ATOMS: atom_id res chain seq x y z
N MET A 1 15.55 58.23 -13.07
CA MET A 1 14.75 57.55 -12.02
C MET A 1 13.66 56.74 -12.71
N ALA A 2 13.82 55.42 -12.82
CA ALA A 2 12.79 54.53 -13.35
C ALA A 2 11.97 53.96 -12.18
N SER A 3 10.65 54.15 -12.22
CA SER A 3 9.73 53.63 -11.21
C SER A 3 9.51 52.13 -11.40
N PRO A 4 9.58 51.29 -10.34
CA PRO A 4 9.36 49.86 -10.49
C PRO A 4 7.87 49.57 -10.72
N SER A 5 7.55 48.96 -11.87
CA SER A 5 6.19 48.49 -12.17
C SER A 5 5.80 47.36 -11.21
N ARG A 6 4.75 47.58 -10.41
CA ARG A 6 4.19 46.62 -9.46
C ARG A 6 3.66 45.39 -10.24
N PRO A 7 4.04 44.15 -9.89
CA PRO A 7 3.54 42.97 -10.58
C PRO A 7 2.03 42.85 -10.35
N THR A 8 1.26 42.94 -11.43
CA THR A 8 -0.18 42.70 -11.43
C THR A 8 -0.41 41.20 -11.26
N ARG A 9 -0.76 40.80 -10.03
CA ARG A 9 -1.19 39.43 -9.73
C ARG A 9 -2.60 39.24 -10.31
N VAL A 10 -2.67 38.85 -11.57
CA VAL A 10 -3.93 38.52 -12.24
C VAL A 10 -4.34 37.11 -11.83
N SER A 11 -5.03 36.97 -10.70
CA SER A 11 -5.77 35.75 -10.39
C SER A 11 -7.06 35.75 -11.21
N SER A 12 -7.00 35.21 -12.43
CA SER A 12 -8.19 35.10 -13.27
C SER A 12 -9.18 34.09 -12.63
N PRO A 13 -10.48 34.40 -12.57
CA PRO A 13 -11.49 33.55 -11.92
C PRO A 13 -11.58 32.16 -12.57
N LEU A 14 -11.19 32.05 -13.85
CA LEU A 14 -11.06 30.79 -14.58
C LEU A 14 -10.01 29.84 -13.97
N LEU A 15 -8.87 30.36 -13.52
CA LEU A 15 -7.82 29.54 -12.91
C LEU A 15 -8.26 28.99 -11.53
N LEU A 16 -9.02 29.80 -10.78
CA LEU A 16 -9.58 29.37 -9.50
C LEU A 16 -10.65 28.28 -9.68
N GLY A 17 -11.53 28.44 -10.68
CA GLY A 17 -12.54 27.44 -11.02
C GLY A 17 -11.93 26.10 -11.48
N LEU A 18 -10.87 26.16 -12.31
CA LEU A 18 -10.16 24.96 -12.75
C LEU A 18 -9.47 24.23 -11.59
N GLY A 19 -8.85 24.96 -10.67
CA GLY A 19 -8.22 24.38 -9.48
C GLY A 19 -9.23 23.64 -8.59
N PHE A 20 -10.42 24.22 -8.40
CA PHE A 20 -11.48 23.58 -7.62
C PHE A 20 -12.02 22.32 -8.31
N LEU A 21 -12.20 22.34 -9.63
CA LEU A 21 -12.64 21.18 -10.40
C LEU A 21 -11.64 20.02 -10.32
N ILE A 22 -10.34 20.31 -10.46
CA ILE A 22 -9.27 19.31 -10.32
C ILE A 22 -9.28 18.70 -8.91
N ALA A 23 -9.48 19.52 -7.88
CA ALA A 23 -9.57 19.04 -6.50
C ALA A 23 -10.77 18.09 -6.28
N LEU A 24 -11.94 18.41 -6.85
CA LEU A 24 -13.12 17.55 -6.79
C LEU A 24 -12.91 16.22 -7.52
N ILE A 25 -12.31 16.25 -8.71
CA ILE A 25 -11.97 15.04 -9.47
C ILE A 25 -10.97 14.17 -8.69
N ALA A 26 -9.93 14.77 -8.13
CA ALA A 26 -8.96 14.06 -7.30
C ALA A 26 -9.61 13.43 -6.06
N PHE A 27 -10.54 14.14 -5.41
CA PHE A 27 -11.28 13.62 -4.27
C PHE A 27 -12.18 12.43 -4.65
N ALA A 28 -12.92 12.53 -5.75
CA ALA A 28 -13.76 11.44 -6.25
C ALA A 28 -12.93 10.22 -6.67
N LEU A 29 -11.78 10.45 -7.33
CA LEU A 29 -10.86 9.39 -7.75
C LEU A 29 -10.26 8.65 -6.54
N GLN A 30 -9.94 9.35 -5.46
CA GLN A 30 -9.49 8.72 -4.21
C GLN A 30 -10.53 7.75 -3.65
N PHE A 31 -11.82 8.12 -3.69
CA PHE A 31 -12.90 7.24 -3.23
C PHE A 31 -13.09 6.03 -4.16
N TYR A 32 -12.99 6.25 -5.48
CA TYR A 32 -13.03 5.18 -6.48
C TYR A 32 -11.90 4.16 -6.29
N ILE A 33 -10.67 4.64 -6.08
CA ILE A 33 -9.50 3.80 -5.82
C ILE A 33 -9.67 3.02 -4.50
N ARG A 34 -10.15 3.66 -3.42
CA ARG A 34 -10.43 2.99 -2.14
C ARG A 34 -11.46 1.86 -2.28
N LYS A 35 -12.49 2.05 -3.12
CA LYS A 35 -13.53 1.03 -3.33
C LYS A 35 -12.99 -0.19 -4.08
N HIS A 36 -12.13 0.02 -5.08
CA HIS A 36 -11.56 -1.07 -5.87
C HIS A 36 -10.34 -1.75 -5.23
N LEU A 37 -9.68 -1.09 -4.28
CA LEU A 37 -8.60 -1.67 -3.47
C LEU A 37 -9.12 -2.42 -2.24
N ARG A 38 -10.33 -2.99 -2.27
CA ARG A 38 -10.73 -3.99 -1.25
C ARG A 38 -9.77 -5.16 -1.42
N PRO A 39 -8.73 -5.33 -0.58
CA PRO A 39 -7.92 -6.52 -0.66
C PRO A 39 -8.89 -7.67 -0.34
N ARG A 40 -8.81 -8.78 -1.06
CA ARG A 40 -9.42 -10.01 -0.57
C ARG A 40 -8.84 -10.23 0.82
N LEU A 41 -9.65 -10.07 1.88
CA LEU A 41 -9.21 -10.36 3.24
C LEU A 41 -9.13 -11.87 3.34
N TRP A 42 -7.93 -12.39 3.12
CA TRP A 42 -7.62 -13.78 3.42
C TRP A 42 -7.70 -13.95 4.94
N THR A 43 -8.51 -14.89 5.41
CA THR A 43 -8.50 -15.22 6.84
C THR A 43 -7.28 -16.09 7.14
N VAL A 44 -6.92 -16.16 8.42
CA VAL A 44 -5.78 -16.98 8.85
C VAL A 44 -6.06 -18.46 8.53
N GLU A 45 -7.30 -18.88 8.72
CA GLU A 45 -7.75 -20.25 8.49
C GLU A 45 -7.68 -20.61 7.00
N GLU A 46 -8.14 -19.71 6.12
CA GLU A 46 -8.06 -19.91 4.67
C GLU A 46 -6.61 -20.01 4.22
N LEU A 47 -5.72 -19.16 4.75
CA LEU A 47 -4.32 -19.15 4.36
C LEU A 47 -3.56 -20.41 4.82
N THR A 48 -3.91 -20.98 5.97
CA THR A 48 -3.23 -22.19 6.49
C THR A 48 -3.44 -23.43 5.63
N LEU A 49 -4.50 -23.48 4.81
CA LEU A 49 -4.74 -24.54 3.83
C LEU A 49 -3.68 -24.54 2.72
N TYR A 50 -3.02 -23.41 2.50
CA TYR A 50 -2.04 -23.19 1.42
C TYR A 50 -0.60 -23.20 1.92
N ASN A 51 -0.26 -24.14 2.80
CA ASN A 51 1.06 -24.32 3.39
C ASN A 51 2.01 -25.22 2.56
N GLY A 52 1.49 -25.83 1.48
CA GLY A 52 2.24 -26.73 0.61
C GLY A 52 2.36 -28.18 1.09
N THR A 53 1.55 -28.63 2.07
CA THR A 53 1.47 -30.06 2.45
C THR A 53 0.74 -30.91 1.43
N GLU A 54 -0.22 -30.33 0.71
CA GLU A 54 -0.89 -30.98 -0.41
C GLU A 54 -0.29 -30.49 -1.73
N ASP A 55 0.22 -31.40 -2.56
CA ASP A 55 0.84 -31.07 -3.84
C ASP A 55 -0.14 -30.46 -4.87
N ALA A 56 -1.45 -30.61 -4.64
CA ALA A 56 -2.51 -30.05 -5.47
C ALA A 56 -2.80 -28.57 -5.19
N LEU A 57 -2.32 -28.02 -4.07
CA LEU A 57 -2.60 -26.65 -3.64
C LEU A 57 -1.36 -25.74 -3.82
N PRO A 58 -1.56 -24.48 -4.26
CA PRO A 58 -0.46 -23.51 -4.32
C PRO A 58 0.02 -23.16 -2.92
N ILE A 59 1.29 -22.76 -2.81
CA ILE A 59 1.89 -22.30 -1.54
C ILE A 59 1.70 -20.80 -1.45
N LEU A 60 0.96 -20.34 -0.45
CA LEU A 60 0.67 -18.92 -0.26
C LEU A 60 1.40 -18.36 0.96
N LEU A 61 1.84 -17.12 0.83
CA LEU A 61 2.53 -16.37 1.88
C LEU A 61 1.86 -15.00 2.05
N GLY A 62 1.30 -14.75 3.22
CA GLY A 62 0.75 -13.45 3.57
C GLY A 62 1.83 -12.55 4.12
N ILE A 63 1.97 -11.33 3.61
CA ILE A 63 2.93 -10.36 4.16
C ILE A 63 2.19 -9.09 4.61
N LEU A 64 2.43 -8.75 5.87
CA LEU A 64 1.91 -7.55 6.53
C LEU A 64 2.89 -6.39 6.31
N GLY A 65 2.38 -5.24 5.85
CA GLY A 65 3.12 -3.97 5.87
C GLY A 65 3.45 -3.33 4.51
N TYR A 66 3.13 -3.95 3.37
CA TYR A 66 3.49 -3.40 2.05
C TYR A 66 2.62 -2.23 1.57
N SER A 67 1.38 -2.13 2.03
CA SER A 67 0.39 -1.20 1.45
C SER A 67 0.74 0.29 1.59
N LYS A 68 1.62 0.64 2.53
CA LYS A 68 1.89 2.04 2.85
C LYS A 68 3.15 2.56 2.16
N ILE A 69 4.28 1.85 2.26
CA ILE A 69 5.61 2.32 1.84
C ILE A 69 5.69 2.84 0.41
N LEU A 70 5.01 2.23 -0.56
CA LEU A 70 5.08 2.64 -1.96
C LEU A 70 4.43 4.02 -2.23
N LEU A 71 3.44 4.42 -1.42
CA LEU A 71 2.72 5.68 -1.59
C LEU A 71 3.48 6.87 -0.97
N TYR A 72 4.37 6.62 0.00
CA TYR A 72 5.17 7.68 0.65
C TYR A 72 6.37 8.11 -0.19
N ALA A 73 6.92 7.23 -1.03
CA ALA A 73 8.12 7.50 -1.83
C ALA A 73 7.89 8.53 -2.96
N LEU A 74 6.64 8.86 -3.33
CA LEU A 74 6.33 9.66 -4.53
C LEU A 74 5.76 11.07 -4.29
N THR A 75 5.70 11.61 -3.07
CA THR A 75 4.89 12.83 -2.81
C THR A 75 5.67 14.04 -2.29
N SER A 76 5.95 14.99 -3.20
CA SER A 76 6.54 16.32 -2.95
C SER A 76 5.53 17.40 -2.48
N TYR A 77 4.32 17.01 -2.06
CA TYR A 77 3.27 17.92 -1.55
C TYR A 77 3.11 17.76 -0.03
N HIS A 78 4.07 18.31 0.72
CA HIS A 78 4.34 17.96 2.12
C HIS A 78 3.23 18.35 3.12
N LEU A 79 2.42 19.38 2.86
CA LEU A 79 1.49 19.92 3.88
C LEU A 79 0.09 19.28 3.83
N LEU A 80 -0.53 19.20 2.64
CA LEU A 80 -1.85 18.60 2.45
C LEU A 80 -1.84 17.09 2.70
N VAL A 81 -0.76 16.42 2.27
CA VAL A 81 -0.56 14.99 2.48
C VAL A 81 -0.30 14.69 3.95
N SER A 82 0.33 15.59 4.73
CA SER A 82 0.54 15.35 6.18
C SER A 82 -0.77 15.36 6.98
N LEU A 83 -1.73 16.21 6.63
CA LEU A 83 -3.03 16.23 7.29
C LEU A 83 -3.92 15.05 6.85
N VAL A 84 -3.89 14.69 5.57
CA VAL A 84 -4.53 13.47 5.06
C VAL A 84 -3.85 12.21 5.62
N ARG A 85 -2.52 12.22 5.81
CA ARG A 85 -1.76 11.15 6.48
C ARG A 85 -2.20 11.00 7.93
N LEU A 86 -2.36 12.09 8.68
CA LEU A 86 -2.77 12.02 10.08
C LEU A 86 -4.20 11.46 10.24
N ILE A 87 -5.10 11.79 9.30
CA ILE A 87 -6.46 11.23 9.25
C ILE A 87 -6.45 9.76 8.77
N CYS A 88 -5.65 9.42 7.76
CA CYS A 88 -5.51 8.06 7.26
C CYS A 88 -4.78 7.13 8.24
N GLU A 89 -3.71 7.57 8.91
CA GLU A 89 -2.94 6.78 9.89
C GLU A 89 -3.79 6.43 11.12
N ARG A 90 -4.65 7.35 11.56
CA ARG A 90 -5.58 7.08 12.67
C ARG A 90 -6.69 6.10 12.30
N ILE A 91 -6.99 5.90 11.02
CA ILE A 91 -7.99 4.94 10.52
C ILE A 91 -7.34 3.61 10.09
N ASP A 92 -6.18 3.65 9.45
CA ASP A 92 -5.41 2.49 8.98
C ASP A 92 -4.67 1.74 10.10
N SER A 93 -4.54 2.33 11.29
CA SER A 93 -4.11 1.57 12.49
C SER A 93 -5.00 0.33 12.71
N PHE A 94 -6.19 0.31 12.12
CA PHE A 94 -7.15 -0.80 12.14
C PHE A 94 -7.17 -1.66 10.86
N LEU A 95 -6.51 -1.24 9.77
CA LEU A 95 -6.44 -1.99 8.50
C LEU A 95 -4.99 -2.14 8.02
N SER A 96 -4.28 -3.09 8.64
CA SER A 96 -3.14 -3.75 8.00
C SER A 96 -3.63 -4.48 6.74
N CYS A 97 -3.60 -3.81 5.58
CA CYS A 97 -3.76 -4.49 4.30
C CYS A 97 -2.60 -5.47 4.12
N SER A 98 -2.84 -6.74 4.45
CA SER A 98 -1.97 -7.86 4.17
C SER A 98 -2.02 -8.19 2.67
N SER A 99 -0.88 -8.34 2.03
CA SER A 99 -0.79 -8.82 0.64
C SER A 99 -0.41 -10.30 0.65
N VAL A 100 -1.15 -11.14 -0.09
CA VAL A 100 -0.86 -12.57 -0.24
C VAL A 100 -0.11 -12.81 -1.54
N PHE A 101 0.99 -13.53 -1.46
CA PHE A 101 1.86 -13.86 -2.58
C PHE A 101 1.87 -15.36 -2.83
N ASP A 102 1.83 -15.74 -4.10
CA ASP A 102 2.05 -17.12 -4.54
C ASP A 102 3.56 -17.40 -4.59
N VAL A 103 4.02 -18.27 -3.69
CA VAL A 103 5.41 -18.69 -3.55
C VAL A 103 5.63 -20.13 -4.02
N THR A 104 4.70 -20.69 -4.80
CA THR A 104 4.78 -22.07 -5.33
C THR A 104 6.04 -22.30 -6.17
N LYS A 105 6.50 -21.28 -6.91
CA LYS A 105 7.79 -21.34 -7.65
C LYS A 105 9.01 -21.54 -6.73
N GLY A 106 8.89 -21.14 -5.46
CA GLY A 106 9.91 -21.29 -4.42
C GLY A 106 9.69 -22.52 -3.53
N LYS A 107 9.00 -23.56 -4.00
CA LYS A 107 8.67 -24.77 -3.21
C LYS A 107 9.88 -25.44 -2.53
N THR A 108 11.08 -25.33 -3.09
CA THR A 108 12.32 -25.84 -2.46
C THR A 108 12.66 -25.12 -1.14
N HIS A 109 12.20 -23.89 -0.95
CA HIS A 109 12.45 -23.07 0.24
C HIS A 109 11.23 -23.01 1.17
N TYR A 110 10.02 -22.89 0.60
CA TYR A 110 8.77 -22.71 1.35
C TYR A 110 7.94 -24.00 1.51
N GLY A 111 8.22 -25.03 0.71
CA GLY A 111 7.56 -26.33 0.81
C GLY A 111 8.14 -27.22 1.92
N PRO A 112 7.53 -28.39 2.16
CA PRO A 112 7.97 -29.33 3.20
C PRO A 112 9.45 -29.66 3.07
N GLY A 113 10.23 -29.45 4.14
CA GLY A 113 11.68 -29.66 4.17
C GLY A 113 12.54 -28.44 3.75
N GLY A 114 11.92 -27.35 3.31
CA GLY A 114 12.61 -26.08 3.05
C GLY A 114 12.85 -25.25 4.31
N GLY A 115 13.92 -24.45 4.33
CA GLY A 115 14.30 -23.63 5.49
C GLY A 115 13.26 -22.56 5.88
N TYR A 116 12.39 -22.17 4.94
CA TYR A 116 11.34 -21.17 5.12
C TYR A 116 9.94 -21.79 5.20
N HIS A 117 9.83 -23.12 5.37
CA HIS A 117 8.54 -23.84 5.38
C HIS A 117 7.58 -23.34 6.47
N HIS A 118 8.11 -22.90 7.61
CA HIS A 118 7.32 -22.38 8.72
C HIS A 118 6.58 -21.07 8.42
N PHE A 119 6.94 -20.39 7.32
CA PHE A 119 6.24 -19.20 6.84
C PHE A 119 5.11 -19.53 5.85
N ALA A 120 5.09 -20.72 5.26
CA ALA A 120 4.06 -21.12 4.31
C ALA A 120 2.67 -21.16 4.98
N GLY A 121 1.67 -20.60 4.31
CA GLY A 121 0.30 -20.52 4.81
C GLY A 121 0.10 -19.56 5.98
N ARG A 122 1.05 -18.65 6.24
CA ARG A 122 0.98 -17.69 7.36
C ARG A 122 1.11 -16.25 6.92
N PHE A 123 0.60 -15.36 7.77
CA PHE A 123 0.92 -13.94 7.72
C PHE A 123 2.21 -13.66 8.47
N VAL A 124 3.19 -13.08 7.78
CA VAL A 124 4.44 -12.62 8.37
C VAL A 124 4.58 -11.11 8.20
N HIS A 125 5.20 -10.47 9.18
CA HIS A 125 5.57 -9.07 9.05
C HIS A 125 6.78 -8.95 8.13
N PHE A 126 6.77 -7.99 7.20
CA PHE A 126 7.88 -7.78 6.25
C PHE A 126 9.26 -7.71 6.93
N MET A 127 9.33 -7.10 8.12
CA MET A 127 10.57 -6.99 8.91
C MET A 127 11.19 -8.34 9.27
N ILE A 128 10.38 -9.40 9.47
CA ILE A 128 10.87 -10.75 9.79
C ILE A 128 11.58 -11.36 8.58
N LEU A 129 11.02 -11.19 7.38
CA LEU A 129 11.63 -11.67 6.14
C LEU A 129 12.95 -10.94 5.83
N SER A 130 13.01 -9.63 6.04
CA SER A 130 14.27 -8.87 5.86
C SER A 130 15.36 -9.30 6.84
N TYR A 131 15.02 -9.58 8.09
CA TYR A 131 15.99 -10.08 9.07
C TYR A 131 16.51 -11.48 8.71
N SER A 132 15.62 -12.39 8.30
CA SER A 132 16.02 -13.73 7.87
C SER A 132 16.86 -13.76 6.60
N TYR A 133 16.74 -12.76 5.72
CA TYR A 133 17.57 -12.68 4.50
C TYR A 133 19.00 -12.18 4.75
N VAL A 134 19.25 -11.56 5.90
CA VAL A 134 20.53 -10.94 6.27
C VAL A 134 21.37 -11.84 7.20
N SER A 135 20.80 -12.94 7.70
CA SER A 135 21.49 -13.94 8.54
C SER A 135 21.81 -15.20 7.75
#